data_AF-A0A852AGY9-F1
#
_entry.id   AF-A0A852AGY9-F1
#
_cell.length_a   1.000
_cell.length_b   1.000
_cell.length_c   1.000
_cell.angle_alpha   90.00
_cell.angle_beta   90.00
_cell.angle_gamma   90.00
#
_symmetry.space_group_name_H-M   'P 1'
#
loop_
_entity.id
_entity.type
_entity.pdbx_description
1 polymer ?
#
loop_
_entity_poly.entity_id
_entity_poly.type
_entity_poly.pdbx_seq_one_letter_code
_entity_poly.pdbx_strand_id
1 'polypeptide(L)'
;RFWIQTQFISAELTEDQLLLLLESLERKIVSQQLNLVRTQVTLGSFQGGTDYFNSSNISIMRTQEDQMLTIVLVELSGVQLQENGSAIPRNKPFESIAALLVALYALHLLSD
;
A
#
# COMPACT_ATOMS: atom_id res chain seq x y z
N ARG A 1 -2.18 22.33 11.60
CA ARG A 1 -2.75 20.96 11.55
C ARG A 1 -2.38 20.22 10.27
N PHE A 2 -2.49 20.82 9.08
CA PHE A 2 -2.08 20.18 7.82
C PHE A 2 -0.59 19.78 7.76
N TRP A 3 0.31 20.63 8.28
CA TRP A 3 1.77 20.42 8.28
C TRP A 3 2.29 19.25 9.13
N ILE A 4 1.53 18.80 10.14
CA ILE A 4 1.93 17.67 10.99
C ILE A 4 1.65 16.34 10.26
N GLN A 5 0.60 16.31 9.44
CA GLN A 5 0.20 15.11 8.69
C GLN A 5 1.22 14.78 7.58
N THR A 6 1.75 15.79 6.88
CA THR A 6 2.74 15.59 5.80
C THR A 6 4.10 15.11 6.31
N GLN A 7 4.53 15.55 7.51
CA GLN A 7 5.75 15.02 8.13
C GLN A 7 5.61 13.55 8.54
N PHE A 8 4.42 13.12 8.96
CA PHE A 8 4.18 11.73 9.36
C PHE A 8 4.28 10.76 8.17
N ILE A 9 3.76 11.15 7.00
CA ILE A 9 3.80 10.31 5.79
C ILE A 9 5.25 10.17 5.27
N SER A 10 6.00 11.27 5.25
CA SER A 10 7.41 11.28 4.80
C SER A 10 8.36 10.55 5.75
N ALA A 11 8.00 10.39 7.02
CA ALA A 11 8.84 9.68 7.99
C ALA A 11 8.69 8.15 7.87
N GLU A 12 7.53 7.68 7.42
CA GLU A 12 7.17 6.25 7.42
C GLU A 12 7.20 5.60 6.03
N LEU A 13 7.24 6.40 4.95
CA LEU A 13 7.46 5.92 3.57
C LEU A 13 8.89 6.16 3.12
N THR A 14 9.48 5.19 2.42
CA THR A 14 10.82 5.33 1.84
C THR A 14 10.79 6.19 0.57
N GLU A 15 11.94 6.73 0.17
CA GLU A 15 12.09 7.45 -1.11
C GLU A 15 11.65 6.59 -2.31
N ASP A 16 12.02 5.31 -2.31
CA ASP A 16 11.57 4.35 -3.33
C ASP A 16 10.04 4.22 -3.37
N GLN A 17 9.37 4.18 -2.21
CA GLN A 17 7.90 4.15 -2.17
C GLN A 17 7.29 5.42 -2.74
N LEU A 18 7.88 6.60 -2.48
CA LEU A 18 7.40 7.86 -3.05
C LEU A 18 7.53 7.88 -4.57
N LEU A 19 8.64 7.37 -5.12
CA LEU A 19 8.83 7.24 -6.57
C LEU A 19 7.80 6.29 -7.20
N LEU A 20 7.55 5.13 -6.58
CA LEU A 20 6.55 4.17 -7.05
C LEU A 20 5.13 4.72 -6.96
N LEU A 21 4.83 5.58 -5.99
CA LEU A 21 3.54 6.28 -5.89
C LEU A 21 3.36 7.30 -7.03
N LEU A 22 4.42 7.99 -7.44
CA LEU A 22 4.39 8.87 -8.62
C LEU A 22 4.18 8.05 -9.91
N GLU A 23 4.87 6.93 -10.06
CA GLU A 23 4.65 6.04 -11.21
C GLU A 23 3.21 5.48 -11.22
N SER A 24 2.67 5.14 -10.06
CA SER A 24 1.27 4.69 -9.91
C SER A 24 0.26 5.74 -10.37
N LEU A 25 0.56 7.02 -10.10
CA LEU A 25 -0.25 8.15 -10.54
C LEU A 25 -0.23 8.28 -12.07
N GLU A 26 0.96 8.24 -12.68
CA GLU A 26 1.13 8.31 -14.13
C GLU A 26 0.43 7.15 -14.86
N ARG A 27 0.52 5.94 -14.29
CA ARG A 27 -0.13 4.72 -14.79
C ARG A 27 -1.63 4.66 -14.53
N LYS A 28 -2.20 5.59 -13.74
CA LYS A 28 -3.62 5.64 -13.36
C LYS A 28 -4.10 4.38 -12.63
N ILE A 29 -3.28 3.89 -11.70
CA ILE A 29 -3.57 2.68 -10.89
C ILE A 29 -3.82 2.99 -9.41
N VAL A 30 -3.73 4.25 -8.99
CA VAL A 30 -3.87 4.69 -7.59
C VAL A 30 -5.21 4.27 -6.97
N SER A 31 -6.32 4.38 -7.70
CA SER A 31 -7.64 4.03 -7.15
C SER A 31 -7.79 2.54 -6.88
N GLN A 32 -7.20 1.70 -7.74
CA GLN A 32 -7.20 0.26 -7.56
C GLN A 32 -6.27 -0.16 -6.40
N GLN A 33 -5.08 0.45 -6.30
CA GLN A 33 -4.17 0.25 -5.17
C GLN A 33 -4.79 0.67 -3.84
N LEU A 34 -5.45 1.84 -3.80
CA LEU A 34 -6.15 2.34 -2.62
C LEU A 34 -7.21 1.34 -2.15
N ASN A 35 -8.02 0.81 -3.07
CA ASN A 35 -9.06 -0.15 -2.73
C ASN A 35 -8.47 -1.45 -2.14
N LEU A 36 -7.36 -1.92 -2.71
CA LEU A 36 -6.65 -3.10 -2.25
C LEU A 36 -6.10 -2.92 -0.83
N VAL A 37 -5.32 -1.86 -0.61
CA VAL A 37 -4.69 -1.58 0.70
C VAL A 37 -5.76 -1.32 1.77
N ARG A 38 -6.82 -0.56 1.43
CA ARG A 38 -7.94 -0.31 2.35
C ARG A 38 -8.62 -1.62 2.78
N THR A 39 -8.88 -2.51 1.84
CA THR A 39 -9.54 -3.80 2.13
C THR A 39 -8.71 -4.61 3.12
N GLN A 40 -7.39 -4.62 2.97
CA GLN A 40 -6.49 -5.39 3.85
C GLN A 40 -6.33 -4.79 5.24
N VAL A 41 -6.22 -3.46 5.35
CA VAL A 41 -6.19 -2.78 6.66
C VAL A 41 -7.49 -3.00 7.43
N THR A 42 -8.64 -2.95 6.75
CA THR A 42 -9.96 -3.08 7.38
C THR A 42 -10.24 -4.50 7.86
N LEU A 43 -9.62 -5.52 7.24
CA LEU A 43 -9.79 -6.93 7.61
C LEU A 43 -9.00 -7.36 8.86
N GLY A 44 -8.28 -6.46 9.53
CA GLY A 44 -7.62 -6.79 10.81
C GLY A 44 -6.26 -7.47 10.68
N SER A 45 -5.71 -7.57 9.46
CA SER A 45 -4.42 -8.22 9.09
C SER A 45 -3.19 -7.80 9.91
N PHE A 46 -3.28 -6.74 10.70
CA PHE A 46 -2.16 -6.18 11.46
C PHE A 46 -2.38 -6.19 13.00
N GLN A 47 -3.50 -6.73 13.51
CA GLN A 47 -3.83 -6.74 14.95
C GLN A 47 -3.59 -8.10 15.65
N GLY A 48 -2.74 -8.97 15.10
CA GLY A 48 -2.30 -10.20 15.76
C GLY A 48 -3.16 -11.45 15.51
N GLY A 49 -4.17 -11.35 14.65
CA GLY A 49 -4.77 -12.50 13.98
C GLY A 49 -3.91 -12.92 12.78
N THR A 50 -3.85 -14.22 12.48
CA THR A 50 -3.28 -14.79 11.25
C THR A 50 -4.13 -14.36 10.05
N ASP A 51 -4.19 -13.08 9.76
CA ASP A 51 -5.16 -12.52 8.85
C ASP A 51 -4.48 -12.21 7.53
N TYR A 52 -4.63 -13.19 6.65
CA TYR A 52 -4.19 -13.27 5.27
C TYR A 52 -4.35 -11.93 4.56
N PHE A 53 -3.24 -11.33 4.17
CA PHE A 53 -3.23 -10.58 2.92
C PHE A 53 -3.81 -11.51 1.87
N ASN A 54 -4.73 -11.02 1.06
CA ASN A 54 -5.30 -11.83 0.00
C ASN A 54 -4.76 -11.29 -1.32
N SER A 55 -3.69 -11.89 -1.83
CA SER A 55 -3.11 -11.55 -3.13
C SER A 55 -4.11 -11.71 -4.28
N SER A 56 -5.24 -12.42 -4.10
CA SER A 56 -6.28 -12.51 -5.14
C SER A 56 -6.87 -11.14 -5.51
N ASN A 57 -6.81 -10.15 -4.60
CA ASN A 57 -7.21 -8.77 -4.91
C ASN A 57 -6.20 -8.03 -5.80
N ILE A 58 -4.94 -8.51 -5.89
CA ILE A 58 -3.92 -7.95 -6.80
C ILE A 58 -4.29 -8.25 -8.26
N SER A 59 -5.09 -9.30 -8.51
CA SER A 59 -5.61 -9.62 -9.85
C SER A 59 -6.53 -8.55 -10.44
N ILE A 60 -6.93 -7.54 -9.65
CA ILE A 60 -7.69 -6.37 -10.13
C ILE A 60 -6.80 -5.47 -11.02
N MET A 61 -5.47 -5.58 -10.91
CA MET A 61 -4.53 -4.88 -11.79
C MET A 61 -4.57 -5.47 -13.21
N ARG A 62 -4.55 -4.59 -14.21
CA ARG A 62 -4.70 -4.97 -15.63
C ARG A 62 -3.44 -5.58 -16.24
N THR A 63 -2.26 -5.17 -15.77
CA THR A 63 -0.97 -5.61 -16.31
C THR A 63 -0.10 -6.23 -15.23
N GLN A 64 0.81 -7.11 -15.64
CA GLN A 64 1.80 -7.72 -14.73
C GLN A 64 2.72 -6.66 -14.10
N GLU A 65 3.00 -5.56 -14.81
CA GLU A 65 3.79 -4.45 -14.31
C GLU A 65 3.07 -3.73 -13.16
N ASP A 66 1.78 -3.42 -13.33
CA ASP A 66 0.98 -2.76 -12.28
C ASP A 66 0.82 -3.65 -11.05
N GLN A 67 0.73 -4.97 -11.26
CA GLN A 67 0.75 -5.98 -10.19
C GLN A 67 2.07 -5.93 -9.42
N MET A 68 3.19 -6.00 -10.14
CA MET A 68 4.52 -5.99 -9.53
C MET A 68 4.79 -4.69 -8.78
N LEU A 69 4.43 -3.54 -9.37
CA LEU A 69 4.55 -2.24 -8.73
C LEU A 69 3.77 -2.20 -7.41
N THR A 70 2.53 -2.67 -7.42
CA THR A 70 1.68 -2.72 -6.22
C THR A 70 2.24 -3.67 -5.16
N ILE A 71 2.77 -4.83 -5.57
CA ILE A 71 3.46 -5.78 -4.67
C ILE A 71 4.63 -5.08 -3.98
N VAL A 72 5.51 -4.43 -4.76
CA VAL A 72 6.70 -3.76 -4.21
C VAL A 72 6.31 -2.64 -3.25
N LEU A 73 5.29 -1.82 -3.56
CA LEU A 73 4.80 -0.77 -2.66
C LEU A 73 4.37 -1.31 -1.28
N VAL A 74 3.62 -2.41 -1.30
CA VAL A 74 3.15 -3.07 -0.08
C VAL A 74 4.32 -3.70 0.67
N GLU A 75 5.24 -4.38 -0.02
CA GLU A 75 6.36 -5.05 0.65
C GLU A 75 7.32 -4.05 1.31
N LEU A 76 7.58 -2.92 0.65
CA LEU A 76 8.33 -1.81 1.21
C LEU A 76 7.64 -1.20 2.44
N SER A 77 6.34 -1.44 2.64
CA SER A 77 5.60 -1.04 3.84
C SER A 77 5.79 -2.01 5.02
N GLY A 78 6.85 -2.82 5.02
CA GLY A 78 7.21 -3.68 6.13
C GLY A 78 6.49 -5.03 6.14
N VAL A 79 5.94 -5.45 5.00
CA VAL A 79 5.18 -6.68 4.83
C VAL A 79 5.93 -7.60 3.84
N GLN A 80 5.76 -8.92 3.94
CA GLN A 80 6.25 -9.87 2.93
C GLN A 80 5.07 -10.63 2.35
N LEU A 81 4.89 -10.58 1.04
CA LEU A 81 3.84 -11.33 0.37
C LEU A 81 4.32 -12.75 0.05
N GLN A 82 3.47 -13.72 0.32
CA GLN A 82 3.74 -15.13 0.07
C GLN A 82 3.03 -15.57 -1.21
N GLU A 83 3.56 -16.61 -1.86
CA GLU A 83 2.97 -17.17 -3.10
C GLU A 83 1.53 -17.65 -2.92
N ASN A 84 1.18 -18.13 -1.72
CA ASN A 84 -0.17 -18.54 -1.36
C ASN A 84 -1.12 -17.35 -1.08
N GLY A 85 -0.62 -16.13 -1.28
CA GLY A 85 -1.31 -14.88 -1.12
C GLY A 85 -1.24 -14.24 0.25
N SER A 86 -0.90 -15.00 1.29
CA SER A 86 -0.75 -14.51 2.66
C SER A 86 0.33 -13.45 2.80
N ALA A 87 0.33 -12.71 3.91
CA ALA A 87 1.44 -11.84 4.22
C ALA A 87 1.98 -12.02 5.63
N ILE A 88 3.29 -11.81 5.74
CA ILE A 88 4.02 -11.88 6.99
C ILE A 88 4.48 -10.47 7.39
N PRO A 89 4.12 -9.98 8.60
CA PRO A 89 4.62 -8.72 9.11
C PRO A 89 6.13 -8.81 9.42
N ARG A 90 6.92 -7.79 9.05
CA ARG A 90 8.37 -7.74 9.32
C ARG A 90 8.80 -6.51 10.14
N ASN A 91 8.62 -5.30 9.61
CA ASN A 91 9.21 -4.08 10.16
C ASN A 91 8.16 -2.99 10.38
N LYS A 92 7.57 -2.90 11.58
CA LYS A 92 6.51 -1.90 11.90
C LYS A 92 5.45 -1.76 10.78
N PRO A 93 4.84 -2.87 10.34
CA PRO A 93 4.01 -2.88 9.15
C PRO A 93 2.76 -2.01 9.31
N PHE A 94 2.28 -1.78 10.53
CA PHE A 94 1.05 -1.03 10.75
C PHE A 94 1.22 0.45 10.40
N GLU A 95 2.27 1.09 10.90
CA GLU A 95 2.57 2.50 10.66
C GLU A 95 2.85 2.77 9.18
N SER A 96 3.70 1.95 8.55
CA SER A 96 4.03 2.10 7.14
C SER A 96 2.84 1.81 6.21
N ILE A 97 2.03 0.78 6.49
CA ILE A 97 0.80 0.52 5.71
C ILE A 97 -0.24 1.63 5.92
N ALA A 98 -0.38 2.18 7.13
CA ALA A 98 -1.25 3.32 7.37
C ALA A 98 -0.77 4.57 6.61
N ALA A 99 0.54 4.83 6.59
CA ALA A 99 1.13 5.90 5.80
C ALA A 99 0.89 5.70 4.29
N LEU A 100 1.06 4.48 3.78
CA LEU A 100 0.76 4.12 2.39
C LEU A 100 -0.72 4.36 2.07
N LEU A 101 -1.64 3.93 2.94
CA LEU A 101 -3.08 4.14 2.77
C LEU A 101 -3.42 5.64 2.68
N VAL A 102 -2.86 6.46 3.56
CA VAL A 102 -3.08 7.91 3.56
C VAL A 102 -2.50 8.55 2.30
N ALA A 103 -1.31 8.14 1.85
CA ALA A 103 -0.69 8.64 0.63
C ALA A 103 -1.54 8.30 -0.61
N LEU A 104 -1.98 7.04 -0.75
CA LEU A 104 -2.86 6.60 -1.84
C LEU A 104 -4.21 7.36 -1.81
N TYR A 105 -4.76 7.63 -0.63
CA TYR A 105 -5.99 8.41 -0.50
C TYR A 105 -5.80 9.86 -0.93
N ALA A 106 -4.71 10.51 -0.49
CA ALA A 106 -4.37 11.88 -0.90
C ALA A 106 -4.15 11.97 -2.41
N LEU A 107 -3.42 11.02 -3.00
CA LEU A 107 -3.20 10.97 -4.45
C LEU A 107 -4.50 10.75 -5.20
N HIS A 108 -5.37 9.84 -4.74
CA HIS A 108 -6.68 9.63 -5.37
C HIS A 108 -7.50 10.91 -5.43
N LEU A 109 -7.56 11.68 -4.34
CA LEU A 109 -8.27 12.97 -4.29
C LEU A 109 -7.68 14.04 -5.21
N LEU A 110 -6.37 13.98 -5.50
CA LEU A 110 -5.68 14.92 -6.39
C LEU A 110 -5.75 14.48 -7.86
N SER A 111 -6.11 13.23 -8.12
CA SER A 111 -6.18 12.64 -9.46
C SER A 111 -7.58 12.67 -10.06
N ASP A 112 -8.59 12.97 -9.24
CA ASP A 112 -9.99 13.15 -9.63
C ASP A 112 -10.25 14.54 -10.23
#